data_AF-A0A540X4D0-F1
#
_entry.id   AF-A0A540X4D0-F1
#
_cell.length_a   1.000
_cell.length_b   1.000
_cell.length_c   1.000
_cell.angle_alpha   90.00
_cell.angle_beta   90.00
_cell.angle_gamma   90.00
#
_symmetry.space_group_name_H-M   'P 1'
#
loop_
_entity.id
_entity.type
_entity.pdbx_description
1 polymer ?
#
loop_
_entity_poly.entity_id
_entity_poly.type
_entity_poly.pdbx_seq_one_letter_code
_entity_poly.pdbx_strand_id
1 'polypeptide(L)'
;MTVLVARKGGPCAACGAPILEGERISYELAIGPRHLACADRTPELRRNRYAARCSVCGFLVRKGRGRLDVSETCEDGAFSRVWRVFCSDVAACNQRLAPSPR
;
A
#
# COMPACT_ATOMS: atom_id res chain seq x y z
N MET A 1 7.24 -7.56 -18.57
CA MET A 1 6.24 -8.30 -17.79
C MET A 1 6.22 -9.78 -18.18
N THR A 2 6.61 -10.66 -17.25
CA THR A 2 6.54 -12.13 -17.45
C THR A 2 5.33 -12.68 -16.71
N VAL A 3 4.61 -13.62 -17.32
CA VAL A 3 3.49 -14.34 -16.68
C VAL A 3 4.01 -15.66 -16.11
N LEU A 4 3.80 -15.87 -14.82
CA LEU A 4 4.20 -17.09 -14.09
C LEU A 4 2.98 -17.72 -13.40
N VAL A 5 3.14 -18.96 -12.95
CA VAL A 5 2.21 -19.62 -12.03
C VAL A 5 2.80 -19.54 -10.62
N ALA A 6 2.02 -19.03 -9.66
CA ALA A 6 2.43 -18.88 -8.27
C ALA A 6 2.66 -20.27 -7.64
N ARG A 7 3.91 -20.58 -7.28
CA ARG A 7 4.25 -21.83 -6.56
C ARG A 7 3.97 -21.78 -5.06
N LYS A 8 3.77 -20.58 -4.51
CA LYS A 8 3.47 -20.35 -3.09
C LYS A 8 2.56 -19.15 -2.98
N GLY A 9 1.61 -19.20 -2.05
CA GLY A 9 0.75 -18.07 -1.75
C GLY A 9 1.51 -16.88 -1.17
N GLY A 10 1.04 -15.68 -1.46
CA GLY A 10 1.65 -14.43 -1.02
C GLY A 10 0.80 -13.20 -1.34
N PRO A 11 1.15 -12.01 -0.83
CA PRO A 11 0.38 -10.80 -1.14
C PRO A 11 0.69 -10.32 -2.56
N CYS A 12 -0.34 -9.92 -3.31
CA CYS A 12 -0.17 -9.14 -4.53
C CYS A 12 0.50 -7.79 -4.21
N ALA A 13 1.60 -7.46 -4.89
CA ALA A 13 2.36 -6.22 -4.66
C ALA A 13 1.57 -4.95 -4.99
N ALA A 14 0.50 -5.06 -5.80
CA ALA A 14 -0.37 -3.93 -6.14
C ALA A 14 -1.62 -3.87 -5.27
N CYS A 15 -2.40 -4.95 -5.18
CA CYS A 15 -3.70 -4.93 -4.50
C CYS A 15 -3.70 -5.59 -3.12
N GLY A 16 -2.56 -6.11 -2.64
CA GLY A 16 -2.39 -6.74 -1.33
C GLY A 16 -3.30 -7.93 -1.00
N ALA A 17 -4.22 -8.30 -1.89
CA ALA A 17 -5.04 -9.49 -1.77
C ALA A 17 -4.13 -10.72 -1.91
N PRO A 18 -4.49 -11.83 -1.25
CA PRO A 18 -3.73 -13.06 -1.41
C PRO A 18 -3.75 -13.48 -2.88
N ILE A 19 -2.56 -13.76 -3.40
CA ILE A 19 -2.32 -14.62 -4.54
C ILE A 19 -2.28 -16.04 -3.95
N LEU A 20 -3.14 -16.91 -4.44
CA LEU A 20 -3.15 -18.32 -4.07
C LEU A 20 -2.13 -19.12 -4.90
N GLU A 21 -1.73 -20.26 -4.38
CA GLU A 21 -0.93 -21.22 -5.14
C GLU A 21 -1.70 -21.67 -6.39
N GLY A 22 -1.02 -21.80 -7.52
CA GLY A 22 -1.62 -22.13 -8.82
C GLY A 22 -2.19 -20.94 -9.59
N GLU A 23 -2.30 -19.74 -8.99
CA GLU A 23 -2.75 -18.55 -9.72
C GLU A 23 -1.73 -18.10 -10.78
N ARG A 24 -2.23 -17.60 -11.91
CA ARG A 24 -1.40 -16.92 -12.91
C ARG A 24 -1.15 -15.48 -12.48
N ILE A 25 0.11 -15.07 -12.46
CA ILE A 25 0.56 -13.78 -11.93
C ILE A 25 1.50 -13.08 -12.90
N SER A 26 1.55 -11.75 -12.82
CA SER A 26 2.68 -10.98 -13.33
C SER A 26 3.80 -10.99 -12.29
N TYR A 27 5.04 -11.08 -12.74
CA TYR A 27 6.20 -10.95 -11.85
C TYR A 27 7.29 -10.10 -12.49
N GLU A 28 7.81 -9.17 -11.71
CA GLU A 28 9.00 -8.38 -12.03
C GLU A 28 9.85 -8.29 -10.77
N LEU A 29 11.16 -8.55 -10.87
CA LEU A 29 12.03 -8.70 -9.70
C LEU A 29 12.02 -7.48 -8.76
N ALA A 30 11.98 -6.28 -9.34
CA ALA A 30 11.97 -5.01 -8.59
C ALA A 30 10.65 -4.75 -7.84
N ILE A 31 9.56 -5.39 -8.25
CA ILE A 31 8.19 -5.11 -7.77
C ILE A 31 7.63 -6.27 -6.94
N GLY A 32 7.86 -7.50 -7.39
CA GLY A 32 7.28 -8.72 -6.84
C GLY A 32 6.04 -9.22 -7.61
N PRO A 33 5.31 -10.20 -7.04
CA PRO A 33 4.19 -10.86 -7.69
C PRO A 33 2.92 -10.00 -7.68
N ARG A 34 2.18 -9.98 -8.78
CA ARG A 34 0.89 -9.27 -8.91
C ARG A 34 -0.15 -10.14 -9.60
N HIS A 35 -1.42 -9.99 -9.24
CA HIS A 35 -2.52 -10.49 -10.08
C HIS A 35 -2.39 -9.92 -11.49
N LEU A 36 -2.76 -10.69 -12.51
CA LEU A 36 -2.74 -10.21 -13.90
C LEU A 36 -3.58 -8.94 -14.08
N ALA A 37 -4.76 -8.86 -13.42
CA ALA A 37 -5.61 -7.67 -13.42
C ALA A 37 -4.99 -6.45 -12.69
N CYS A 38 -3.86 -6.63 -12.01
CA CYS A 38 -3.14 -5.57 -11.31
C CYS A 38 -1.78 -5.25 -11.95
N ALA A 39 -1.50 -5.77 -13.15
CA ALA A 39 -0.23 -5.59 -13.84
C ALA A 39 0.10 -4.12 -14.15
N ASP A 40 -0.92 -3.32 -14.47
CA ASP A 40 -0.73 -1.91 -14.80
C ASP A 40 -0.94 -0.99 -13.57
N ARG A 41 -1.23 -1.57 -12.40
CA ARG A 41 -1.37 -0.81 -11.17
C ARG A 41 0.00 -0.53 -10.57
N THR A 42 0.26 0.73 -10.25
CA THR A 42 1.49 1.16 -9.59
C THR A 42 1.63 0.45 -8.24
N PRO A 43 2.78 -0.19 -7.93
CA PRO A 43 2.97 -1.02 -6.74
C PRO A 43 3.02 -0.28 -5.39
N GLU A 44 2.60 0.98 -5.34
CA GLU A 44 2.85 1.88 -4.20
C GLU A 44 2.14 1.46 -2.91
N LEU A 45 1.25 0.47 -2.96
CA LEU A 45 0.50 0.02 -1.80
C LEU A 45 1.32 -1.01 -1.01
N ARG A 46 2.42 -0.55 -0.37
CA ARG A 46 2.75 -1.17 0.92
C ARG A 46 1.49 -1.03 1.78
N ARG A 47 1.00 -2.14 2.31
CA ARG A 47 -0.19 -2.15 3.16
C ARG A 47 0.23 -2.18 4.61
N ASN A 48 -0.61 -1.63 5.46
CA ASN A 48 -0.38 -1.68 6.89
C ASN A 48 -0.35 -3.13 7.38
N ARG A 49 0.77 -3.56 7.98
CA ARG A 49 0.89 -4.90 8.58
C ARG A 49 -0.04 -5.04 9.80
N TYR A 50 -0.40 -3.91 10.41
CA TYR A 50 -1.23 -3.79 11.60
C TYR A 50 -2.38 -2.83 11.34
N ALA A 51 -3.48 -2.98 12.07
CA ALA A 51 -4.52 -1.96 12.07
C ALA A 51 -3.95 -0.66 12.63
N ALA A 52 -4.27 0.47 11.99
CA ALA A 52 -3.75 1.77 12.37
C ALA A 52 -4.72 2.88 11.94
N ARG A 53 -4.65 4.03 12.62
CA ARG A 53 -5.50 5.17 12.28
C ARG A 53 -4.99 5.86 11.02
N CYS A 54 -5.91 6.30 10.17
CA CYS A 54 -5.60 7.16 9.05
C CYS A 54 -4.95 8.45 9.56
N SER A 55 -3.83 8.83 8.98
CA SER A 55 -3.02 10.00 9.36
C SER A 55 -3.71 11.32 9.03
N VAL A 56 -4.80 11.27 8.24
CA VAL A 56 -5.62 12.42 7.86
C VAL A 56 -6.92 12.44 8.66
N CYS A 57 -7.78 11.42 8.49
CA CYS A 57 -9.13 11.43 9.06
C CYS A 57 -9.30 10.64 10.37
N GLY A 58 -8.25 9.99 10.88
CA GLY A 58 -8.31 9.22 12.13
C GLY A 58 -9.08 7.88 12.07
N PHE A 59 -9.72 7.56 10.93
CA PHE A 59 -10.45 6.30 10.73
C PHE A 59 -9.54 5.09 10.96
N LEU A 60 -10.05 4.06 11.65
CA LEU A 60 -9.28 2.84 11.91
C LEU A 60 -9.21 1.98 10.64
N VAL A 61 -8.05 2.03 9.97
CA VAL A 61 -7.76 1.22 8.80
C VAL A 61 -7.38 -0.18 9.26
N ARG A 62 -8.17 -1.18 8.87
CA ARG A 62 -7.88 -2.60 9.17
C ARG A 62 -6.56 -3.04 8.53
N LYS A 63 -5.93 -4.06 9.12
CA LYS A 63 -4.74 -4.72 8.55
C LYS A 63 -4.95 -5.07 7.08
N GLY A 64 -3.94 -4.82 6.25
CA GLY A 64 -3.98 -5.13 4.82
C GLY A 64 -4.91 -4.23 4.02
N ARG A 65 -5.32 -3.07 4.54
CA ARG A 65 -6.16 -2.08 3.83
C ARG A 65 -5.48 -0.71 3.84
N GLY A 66 -5.99 0.17 2.99
CA GLY A 66 -5.43 1.52 2.83
C GLY A 66 -4.06 1.52 2.17
N ARG A 67 -3.38 2.66 2.31
CA ARG A 67 -2.04 2.94 1.80
C ARG A 67 -1.10 3.18 2.98
N LEU A 68 0.09 2.59 2.96
CA LEU A 68 1.15 2.85 3.94
C LEU A 68 2.28 3.60 3.23
N ASP A 69 2.50 4.83 3.62
CA ASP A 69 3.66 5.60 3.21
C ASP A 69 4.75 5.52 4.28
N VAL A 70 5.99 5.54 3.82
CA VAL A 70 7.16 5.64 4.67
C VAL A 70 7.98 6.83 4.20
N SER A 71 8.29 7.74 5.12
CA SER A 71 9.26 8.80 4.90
C SER A 71 10.44 8.57 5.82
N GLU A 72 11.64 8.62 5.25
CA GLU A 72 12.90 8.50 5.98
C GLU A 72 13.63 9.84 5.91
N THR A 73 14.12 10.33 7.04
CA THR A 73 14.97 11.52 7.12
C THR A 73 16.29 11.15 7.78
N CYS A 74 17.36 11.84 7.41
CA CYS A 74 18.65 11.74 8.07
C CYS A 74 19.07 13.15 8.49
N GLU A 75 19.17 13.38 9.79
CA GLU A 75 19.62 14.64 10.38
C GLU A 75 20.78 14.33 11.34
N ASP A 76 21.92 15.02 11.18
CA ASP A 76 23.13 14.82 11.98
C ASP A 76 23.60 13.36 12.11
N GLY A 77 23.40 12.56 11.06
CA GLY A 77 23.76 11.14 11.04
C GLY A 77 22.75 10.22 11.75
N ALA A 78 21.67 10.76 12.32
CA ALA A 78 20.56 10.01 12.87
C ALA A 78 19.48 9.76 11.81
N PHE A 79 19.12 8.49 11.60
CA PHE A 79 18.05 8.11 10.70
C PHE A 79 16.71 8.04 11.44
N SER A 80 15.74 8.82 10.98
CA SER A 80 14.35 8.76 11.45
C SER A 80 13.45 8.18 10.37
N ARG A 81 12.55 7.27 10.75
CA ARG A 81 11.59 6.65 9.83
C ARG A 81 10.18 6.81 10.36
N VAL A 82 9.35 7.53 9.59
CA VAL A 82 7.95 7.78 9.92
C VAL A 82 7.05 6.99 8.98
N TRP A 83 6.15 6.20 9.58
CA TRP A 83 5.16 5.41 8.88
C TRP A 83 3.80 6.08 8.97
N ARG A 84 3.15 6.34 7.83
CA ARG A 84 1.82 6.96 7.77
C ARG A 84 0.84 6.03 7.07
N VAL A 85 -0.28 5.74 7.74
CA VAL A 85 -1.38 4.99 7.13
C VAL A 85 -2.42 5.96 6.62
N PHE A 86 -2.96 5.70 5.44
CA PHE A 86 -4.04 6.45 4.82
C PHE A 86 -5.17 5.49 4.46
N CYS A 87 -6.42 5.90 4.63
CA CYS A 87 -7.55 5.14 4.10
C CYS A 87 -7.60 5.22 2.57
N SER A 88 -8.58 4.53 1.96
CA SER A 88 -8.66 4.35 0.50
C SER A 88 -8.85 5.64 -0.30
N ASP A 89 -9.40 6.70 0.28
CA ASP A 89 -9.67 7.96 -0.42
C ASP A 89 -9.11 9.16 0.36
N VAL A 90 -7.83 9.45 0.11
CA VAL A 90 -7.11 10.57 0.73
C VAL A 90 -7.64 11.91 0.24
N ALA A 91 -8.04 12.00 -1.04
CA ALA A 91 -8.59 13.21 -1.61
C ALA A 91 -9.91 13.59 -0.93
N ALA A 92 -10.82 12.63 -0.75
CA ALA A 92 -12.06 12.86 -0.01
C ALA A 92 -11.80 13.22 1.47
N CYS A 93 -10.78 12.63 2.09
CA CYS A 93 -10.40 13.01 3.46
C CYS A 93 -9.91 14.46 3.53
N ASN A 94 -9.05 14.88 2.60
CA ASN A 94 -8.55 16.24 2.54
C ASN A 94 -9.67 17.25 2.26
N GLN A 95 -10.61 16.94 1.37
CA GLN A 95 -11.78 17.79 1.11
C GLN A 95 -12.66 17.96 2.35
N ARG A 96 -12.93 16.88 3.10
CA ARG A 96 -13.76 16.94 4.31
C ARG A 96 -13.12 17.73 5.44
N LEU A 97 -11.79 17.75 5.50
CA LEU A 97 -11.03 18.42 6.56
C LEU A 97 -10.49 19.78 6.14
N ALA A 98 -10.69 20.19 4.88
CA ALA A 98 -10.29 21.50 4.42
C ALA A 98 -11.02 22.56 5.25
N PRO A 99 -10.30 23.55 5.80
CA PRO A 99 -10.95 24.64 6.52
C PRO A 99 -11.91 25.35 5.55
N SER A 100 -13.15 25.56 5.98
CA SER A 100 -14.12 26.33 5.19
C SER A 100 -13.52 27.70 4.88
N PRO A 101 -13.59 28.19 3.63
CA PRO A 101 -13.20 29.55 3.34
C PRO A 101 -14.10 30.47 4.18
N ARG A 102 -13.46 31.34 4.97
CA ARG A 102 -14.14 32.41 5.72
C ARG A 102 -14.52 33.55 4.77
#